data_AF-A0A1H1MBT2-F1
#
_entry.id   AF-A0A1H1MBT2-F1
#
_cell.length_a   1.000
_cell.length_b   1.000
_cell.length_c   1.000
_cell.angle_alpha   90.00
_cell.angle_beta   90.00
_cell.angle_gamma   90.00
#
_symmetry.space_group_name_H-M   'P 1'
#
loop_
_entity.id
_entity.type
_entity.pdbx_description
1 polymer ?
#
loop_
_entity_poly.entity_id
_entity_poly.type
_entity_poly.pdbx_seq_one_letter_code
_entity_poly.pdbx_strand_id
1 'polypeptide(L)'
;MTITLAAPATVTAVFSIDGMPRGARWDVEKLLCSLPPAPVVEPLVDEWDTAWFTRWQRTPEGYSCREILHAPLADVRDFEHALDVLAGEHGFVARVDIRSYHGRHV
;
A
#
# COMPACT_ATOMS: atom_id res chain seq x y z
N MET A 1 -7.41 -13.23 -33.62
CA MET A 1 -7.03 -11.85 -33.22
C MET A 1 -6.49 -11.94 -31.80
N THR A 2 -5.18 -11.81 -31.63
CA THR A 2 -4.55 -11.86 -30.31
C THR A 2 -4.45 -10.44 -29.80
N ILE A 3 -5.27 -10.09 -28.81
CA ILE A 3 -5.22 -8.78 -28.17
C ILE A 3 -4.06 -8.83 -27.18
N THR A 4 -2.94 -8.21 -27.51
CA THR A 4 -1.87 -8.00 -26.53
C THR A 4 -2.35 -6.94 -25.54
N LEU A 5 -2.86 -7.37 -24.39
CA LEU A 5 -3.12 -6.48 -23.26
C LEU A 5 -1.76 -5.95 -22.78
N ALA A 6 -1.52 -4.65 -22.97
CA ALA A 6 -0.40 -4.00 -22.30
C ALA A 6 -0.55 -4.21 -20.79
N ALA A 7 0.53 -4.63 -20.12
CA ALA A 7 0.52 -4.75 -18.67
C ALA A 7 0.12 -3.38 -18.06
N PRO A 8 -0.80 -3.36 -17.08
CA PRO A 8 -1.24 -2.12 -16.49
C PRO A 8 -0.05 -1.41 -15.85
N ALA A 9 0.03 -0.08 -16.00
CA ALA A 9 1.11 0.71 -15.44
C ALA A 9 1.13 0.55 -13.91
N THR A 10 2.23 0.01 -13.39
CA THR A 10 2.44 -0.14 -11.96
C THR A 10 2.97 1.15 -11.36
N VAL A 11 2.55 1.43 -10.13
CA VAL A 11 2.99 2.58 -9.35
C VAL A 11 3.63 2.10 -8.06
N THR A 12 4.48 2.95 -7.50
CA THR A 12 4.97 2.80 -6.13
C THR A 12 4.11 3.70 -5.25
N ALA A 13 3.50 3.12 -4.22
CA ALA A 13 2.74 3.86 -3.24
C ALA A 13 3.25 3.55 -1.83
N VAL A 14 2.94 4.45 -0.91
CA VAL A 14 3.29 4.33 0.50
C VAL A 14 1.99 4.32 1.26
N PHE A 15 1.69 3.25 1.97
CA PHE A 15 0.57 3.29 2.90
C PHE A 15 1.08 3.43 4.33
N SER A 16 0.31 4.12 5.15
CA SER A 16 0.58 4.28 6.57
C SER A 16 -0.72 4.24 7.37
N ILE A 17 -0.62 3.67 8.56
CA ILE A 17 -1.71 3.56 9.53
C ILE A 17 -1.21 4.03 10.88
N ASP A 18 -2.07 4.74 11.60
CA ASP A 18 -1.83 5.14 12.99
C ASP A 18 -3.09 4.94 13.85
N GLY A 19 -2.89 4.47 15.09
CA GLY A 19 -3.95 4.34 16.08
C GLY A 19 -4.98 3.23 15.79
N MET A 20 -4.64 2.22 15.00
CA MET A 20 -5.61 1.18 14.61
C MET A 20 -5.96 0.24 15.77
N PRO A 21 -7.25 0.02 16.08
CA PRO A 21 -7.64 -0.92 17.12
C PRO A 21 -7.33 -2.36 16.72
N ARG A 22 -7.08 -3.24 17.71
CA ARG A 22 -6.73 -4.66 17.47
C ARG A 22 -7.73 -5.41 16.57
N GLY A 23 -9.02 -5.05 16.66
CA GLY A 23 -10.08 -5.69 15.88
C GLY A 23 -10.00 -5.42 14.38
N ALA A 24 -9.51 -4.25 13.97
CA ALA A 24 -9.45 -3.84 12.56
C ALA A 24 -8.24 -4.39 11.81
N ARG A 25 -7.22 -4.89 12.53
CA ARG A 25 -5.97 -5.38 11.94
C ARG A 25 -6.21 -6.45 10.87
N TRP A 26 -7.07 -7.42 11.17
CA TRP A 26 -7.32 -8.54 10.27
C TRP A 26 -7.98 -8.06 8.96
N ASP A 27 -8.85 -7.06 9.04
CA ASP A 27 -9.52 -6.53 7.86
C ASP A 27 -8.56 -5.70 6.99
N VAL A 28 -7.62 -4.95 7.58
CA VAL A 28 -6.52 -4.35 6.80
C VAL A 28 -5.64 -5.41 6.14
N GLU A 29 -5.27 -6.47 6.85
CA GLU A 29 -4.47 -7.57 6.27
C GLU A 29 -5.20 -8.23 5.08
N LYS A 30 -6.53 -8.37 5.14
CA LYS A 30 -7.32 -8.84 3.97
C LYS A 30 -7.25 -7.88 2.79
N LEU A 31 -7.32 -6.56 3.03
CA LEU A 31 -7.20 -5.57 1.96
C LEU A 31 -5.81 -5.66 1.30
N LEU A 32 -4.75 -5.82 2.09
CA LEU A 32 -3.40 -6.03 1.57
C LEU A 32 -3.31 -7.33 0.74
N CYS A 33 -3.92 -8.42 1.18
CA CYS A 33 -3.98 -9.67 0.42
C CYS A 33 -4.82 -9.58 -0.86
N SER A 34 -5.66 -8.56 -1.01
CA SER A 34 -6.47 -8.35 -2.22
C SER A 34 -5.71 -7.66 -3.35
N LEU A 35 -4.59 -7.01 -3.03
CA LEU A 35 -3.70 -6.44 -4.03
C LEU A 35 -3.06 -7.54 -4.87
N PRO A 36 -2.87 -7.30 -6.19
CA PRO A 36 -2.18 -8.27 -7.03
C PRO A 36 -0.74 -8.47 -6.55
N PRO A 37 -0.13 -9.64 -6.81
CA PRO A 37 1.28 -9.87 -6.48
C PRO A 37 2.15 -8.76 -7.06
N ALA A 38 2.94 -8.12 -6.20
CA ALA A 38 3.88 -7.10 -6.65
C ALA A 38 4.80 -7.69 -7.74
N PRO A 39 5.00 -7.00 -8.88
CA PRO A 39 6.06 -7.42 -9.80
C PRO A 39 7.38 -7.39 -9.05
N VAL A 40 8.25 -8.37 -9.31
CA VAL A 40 9.62 -8.37 -8.78
C VAL A 40 10.37 -7.23 -9.46
N VAL A 41 10.35 -6.05 -8.85
CA VAL A 41 11.19 -4.92 -9.24
C VAL A 41 12.48 -5.07 -8.47
N GLU A 42 13.63 -5.05 -9.15
CA GLU A 42 14.92 -4.97 -8.43
C GLU A 42 14.89 -3.73 -7.54
N PRO A 43 15.32 -3.82 -6.27
CA PRO A 43 15.24 -2.69 -5.37
C PRO A 43 16.08 -1.55 -5.92
N LEU A 44 15.40 -0.56 -6.51
CA LEU A 44 16.00 0.73 -6.79
C LEU A 44 16.31 1.30 -5.42
N VAL A 45 17.59 1.51 -5.15
CA VAL A 45 18.11 2.13 -3.93
C VAL A 45 17.62 3.58 -3.93
N ASP A 46 16.36 3.77 -3.54
CA ASP A 46 15.73 5.08 -3.40
C ASP A 46 15.97 5.59 -1.98
N GLU A 47 15.91 6.89 -1.77
CA GLU A 47 16.07 7.58 -0.47
C GLU A 47 15.10 7.07 0.64
N TRP A 48 14.17 6.21 0.26
CA TRP A 48 13.20 5.53 1.10
C TRP A 48 13.59 4.11 1.52
N ASP A 49 14.76 3.59 1.16
CA ASP A 49 15.30 2.30 1.64
C ASP A 49 15.68 2.30 3.14
N THR A 50 15.34 3.36 3.87
CA THR A 50 15.55 3.50 5.30
C THR A 50 14.49 2.71 6.07
N ALA A 51 14.67 1.38 6.16
CA ALA A 51 13.98 0.43 7.05
C ALA A 51 12.50 0.76 7.39
N TRP A 52 11.58 0.39 6.50
CA TRP A 52 10.13 0.56 6.70
C TRP A 52 9.58 -0.62 7.50
N PHE A 53 8.64 -0.35 8.42
CA PHE A 53 8.11 -1.38 9.30
C PHE A 53 7.14 -2.30 8.54
N THR A 54 7.70 -3.35 7.95
CA THR A 54 7.03 -4.58 7.46
C THR A 54 6.25 -5.33 8.56
N ARG A 55 6.05 -4.72 9.73
CA ARG A 55 5.40 -5.30 10.90
C ARG A 55 4.62 -4.23 11.65
N TRP A 56 3.42 -4.60 12.06
CA TRP A 56 2.59 -3.82 12.99
C TRP A 56 3.36 -3.45 14.26
N GLN A 57 3.47 -2.15 14.52
CA GLN A 57 3.95 -1.62 15.78
C GLN A 57 2.79 -1.40 16.74
N ARG A 58 2.95 -1.76 18.02
CA ARG A 58 1.99 -1.43 19.06
C ARG A 58 2.39 -0.09 19.68
N THR A 59 1.47 0.86 19.67
CA THR A 59 1.57 2.16 20.32
C THR A 59 0.51 2.24 21.44
N PRO A 60 0.59 3.22 22.35
CA PRO A 60 -0.49 3.48 23.31
C PRO A 60 -1.85 3.74 22.64
N GLU A 61 -1.85 4.29 21.42
CA GLU A 61 -3.01 4.65 20.63
C GLU A 61 -3.58 3.47 19.83
N GLY A 62 -2.81 2.41 19.60
CA GLY A 62 -3.26 1.22 18.88
C GLY A 62 -2.13 0.52 18.13
N TYR A 63 -2.40 0.15 16.88
CA TYR A 63 -1.42 -0.37 15.95
C TYR A 63 -1.09 0.68 14.90
N SER A 64 0.20 0.80 14.59
CA SER A 64 0.69 1.65 13.52
C SER A 64 1.56 0.83 12.56
N CYS A 65 1.55 1.19 11.29
CA CYS A 65 2.45 0.60 10.29
C CYS A 65 2.73 1.59 9.16
N ARG A 66 3.80 1.30 8.41
CA ARG A 66 4.13 2.00 7.17
C ARG A 66 4.83 1.04 6.23
N GLU A 67 4.32 0.92 5.01
CA GLU A 67 4.78 -0.08 4.05
C GLU A 67 4.65 0.43 2.61
N ILE A 68 5.54 -0.07 1.74
CA ILE A 68 5.59 0.24 0.31
C ILE A 68 4.71 -0.75 -0.43
N LEU A 69 3.89 -0.24 -1.34
CA LEU A 69 3.08 -1.03 -2.26
C LEU A 69 3.60 -0.86 -3.68
N HIS A 70 3.71 -1.98 -4.40
CA HIS A 70 3.91 -2.00 -5.84
C HIS A 70 2.75 -2.73 -6.50
N ALA A 71 1.84 -1.97 -7.09
CA ALA A 71 0.64 -2.51 -7.72
C ALA A 71 0.18 -1.60 -8.87
N PRO A 72 -0.71 -2.08 -9.75
CA PRO A 72 -1.36 -1.21 -10.74
C PRO A 72 -2.09 -0.05 -10.06
N LEU A 73 -2.10 1.12 -10.72
CA LEU A 73 -2.72 2.33 -10.16
C LEU A 73 -4.19 2.15 -9.76
N ALA A 74 -4.95 1.35 -10.53
CA ALA A 74 -6.34 1.06 -10.22
C ALA A 74 -6.47 0.30 -8.89
N ASP A 75 -5.69 -0.77 -8.71
CA ASP A 75 -5.71 -1.57 -7.48
C ASP A 75 -5.26 -0.76 -6.25
N VAL A 76 -4.28 0.15 -6.41
CA VAL A 76 -3.87 1.05 -5.31
C VAL A 76 -4.98 2.02 -4.92
N ARG A 77 -5.75 2.54 -5.88
CA ARG A 77 -6.89 3.43 -5.60
C ARG A 77 -8.05 2.70 -4.96
N ASP A 78 -8.34 1.47 -5.40
CA ASP A 78 -9.37 0.63 -4.81
C ASP A 78 -8.99 0.27 -3.35
N PHE A 79 -7.72 -0.05 -3.12
CA PHE A 79 -7.17 -0.24 -1.78
C PHE A 79 -7.27 1.02 -0.91
N GLU A 80 -6.87 2.18 -1.42
CA GLU A 80 -6.97 3.47 -0.71
C GLU A 80 -8.42 3.75 -0.29
N HIS A 81 -9.38 3.56 -1.20
CA HIS A 81 -10.79 3.77 -0.92
C HIS A 81 -11.31 2.81 0.15
N ALA A 82 -11.02 1.52 0.03
CA ALA A 82 -11.45 0.51 1.01
C ALA A 82 -10.81 0.75 2.39
N LEU A 83 -9.56 1.19 2.42
CA LEU A 83 -8.85 1.51 3.65
C LEU A 83 -9.43 2.76 4.32
N ASP A 84 -9.82 3.78 3.56
CA ASP A 84 -10.47 5.00 4.08
C ASP A 84 -11.84 4.69 4.71
N VAL A 85 -12.64 3.83 4.07
CA VAL A 85 -13.90 3.33 4.64
C VAL A 85 -13.66 2.62 5.97
N LEU A 86 -12.69 1.69 6.00
CA LEU A 86 -12.36 0.94 7.21
C LEU A 86 -11.82 1.86 8.33
N ALA A 87 -11.01 2.86 7.97
CA ALA A 87 -10.51 3.88 8.88
C ALA A 87 -11.65 4.68 9.51
N GLY A 88 -12.65 5.07 8.71
CA GLY A 88 -13.86 5.75 9.18
C GLY A 88 -14.71 4.88 10.12
N GLU A 89 -14.90 3.60 9.80
CA GLU A 89 -15.69 2.66 10.61
C GLU A 89 -15.06 2.36 11.97
N HIS A 90 -13.72 2.26 12.01
CA HIS A 90 -12.99 1.85 13.20
C HIS A 90 -12.27 2.99 13.94
N GLY A 91 -12.30 4.22 13.41
CA GLY A 91 -11.78 5.42 14.06
C GLY A 91 -10.25 5.47 14.12
N PHE A 92 -9.56 5.02 13.07
CA PHE A 92 -8.10 5.13 12.95
C PHE A 92 -7.68 6.02 11.79
N VAL A 93 -6.39 6.37 11.70
CA VAL A 93 -5.87 7.21 10.61
C VAL A 93 -5.19 6.32 9.58
N ALA A 94 -5.55 6.50 8.32
CA ALA A 94 -4.90 5.87 7.19
C ALA A 94 -4.52 6.90 6.12
N ARG A 95 -3.40 6.67 5.42
CA ARG A 95 -2.99 7.46 4.26
C ARG A 95 -2.31 6.58 3.23
N VAL A 96 -2.60 6.83 1.96
CA VAL A 96 -1.88 6.27 0.81
C VAL A 96 -1.29 7.40 -0.01
N ASP A 97 0.03 7.43 -0.12
CA ASP A 97 0.76 8.42 -0.94
C ASP A 97 1.27 7.72 -2.20
N ILE A 98 0.63 8.01 -3.34
CA ILE A 98 1.00 7.45 -4.65
C ILE A 98 2.11 8.29 -5.27
N ARG A 99 3.24 7.68 -5.63
CA ARG A 99 4.24 8.31 -6.49
C ARG A 99 4.00 7.92 -7.94
N SER A 100 3.83 8.93 -8.80
CA SER A 100 3.95 8.75 -10.25
C SER A 100 5.41 8.43 -10.57
N TYR A 101 5.72 7.17 -10.90
CA TYR A 101 7.04 6.83 -11.43
C TYR A 101 7.19 7.47 -12.82
N HIS A 102 7.99 8.54 -12.90
CA HIS A 102 8.40 9.19 -14.14
C HIS A 102 9.81 8.77 -14.57
N GLY A 103 10.26 7.56 -14.21
CA GLY A 103 11.59 7.09 -14.58
C GLY A 103 11.70 6.88 -16.09
N ARG A 104 12.50 7.74 -16.74
CA ARG A 104 12.98 7.56 -18.11
C ARG A 104 13.81 6.27 -18.15
N HIS A 105 13.37 5.27 -18.90
CA HIS A 105 14.23 4.17 -19.32
C HIS A 105 15.43 4.78 -20.07
N VAL A 106 16.62 4.65 -19.51
CA VAL A 106 17.89 4.89 -20.20
C VAL A 106 18.52 3.58 -20.61
#